data_AF-A0A5Q8C8H9-F1
#
_entry.id   AF-A0A5Q8C8H9-F1
#
_cell.length_a   1.000
_cell.length_b   1.000
_cell.length_c   1.000
_cell.angle_alpha   90.00
_cell.angle_beta   90.00
_cell.angle_gamma   90.00
#
_symmetry.space_group_name_H-M   'P 1'
#
loop_
_entity.id
_entity.type
_entity.pdbx_description
1 polymer ?
#
loop_
_entity_poly.entity_id
_entity_poly.type
_entity_poly.pdbx_seq_one_letter_code
_entity_poly.pdbx_strand_id
1 'polypeptide(L)'
;DAAVLSADVRNLTETDAAADISSSGQLTISDVDSPATFVAQAATVGSYGTFAINAAGAWTYTASSAHDEFVAGQHYTENFDVVSADGTHTSVAIDILGTADGPTAVGDTIITNLAGGSSVIVPEWALIANDPASAIDVSGVGSATGGSVSQLAGSGANGSVTFADTAPMGGTFTYTATDGTSAGAPALVTVSQDSVGTLDGTSGDNILVSSNGGATLVGGAGNDVLLGGSGNDTYQFGLADGTDIIADAGSGGDSIQIITTAPVDSTAIGTLNFERVSNDLVINVGSTEITIHDQYVGSGNVESIQFTNGGTVYGYALSTSAYRLQTSLSGGGTDDVIASTSAGQALTGGNGNDLLFGNGGDDSTINGGA
;
A
#
# COMPACT_ATOMS: atom_id res chain seq x y z
N ASP A 1 -40.86 -44.68 26.40
CA ASP A 1 -39.83 -43.85 27.06
C ASP A 1 -39.38 -42.74 26.13
N ALA A 2 -38.45 -41.89 26.56
CA ALA A 2 -37.86 -40.85 25.72
C ALA A 2 -36.64 -41.41 24.97
N ALA A 3 -36.41 -40.96 23.74
CA ALA A 3 -35.25 -41.37 22.95
C ALA A 3 -33.91 -41.02 23.65
N VAL A 4 -32.92 -41.89 23.54
CA VAL A 4 -31.54 -41.62 23.97
C VAL A 4 -30.77 -41.05 22.78
N LEU A 5 -30.30 -39.82 22.91
CA LEU A 5 -29.64 -39.05 21.86
C LEU A 5 -28.19 -38.75 22.25
N SER A 6 -27.29 -38.64 21.27
CA SER A 6 -26.01 -37.94 21.45
C SER A 6 -26.16 -36.44 21.18
N ALA A 7 -25.23 -35.66 21.73
CA ALA A 7 -24.92 -34.30 21.27
C ALA A 7 -23.57 -34.30 20.54
N ASP A 8 -23.25 -33.23 19.83
CA ASP A 8 -21.93 -33.01 19.19
C ASP A 8 -21.47 -31.56 19.49
N VAL A 9 -20.16 -31.35 19.59
CA VAL A 9 -19.55 -30.04 19.87
C VAL A 9 -18.32 -29.89 18.99
N ARG A 10 -18.29 -28.83 18.17
CA ARG A 10 -17.16 -28.53 17.28
C ARG A 10 -16.50 -27.22 17.66
N ASN A 11 -15.36 -27.36 18.32
CA ASN A 11 -14.40 -26.30 18.50
C ASN A 11 -13.64 -26.16 17.18
N LEU A 12 -13.80 -25.03 16.52
CA LEU A 12 -13.16 -24.67 15.26
C LEU A 12 -12.27 -23.44 15.51
N THR A 13 -11.26 -23.24 14.66
CA THR A 13 -10.46 -22.03 14.65
C THR A 13 -10.74 -21.31 13.35
N GLU A 14 -11.00 -20.01 13.45
CA GLU A 14 -11.18 -19.12 12.31
C GLU A 14 -9.87 -18.97 11.51
N THR A 15 -10.01 -18.67 10.22
CA THR A 15 -8.98 -18.52 9.19
C THR A 15 -9.62 -17.81 7.98
N ASP A 16 -8.82 -17.31 7.03
CA ASP A 16 -9.25 -16.74 5.73
C ASP A 16 -10.12 -17.67 4.83
N ALA A 17 -10.51 -18.86 5.29
CA ALA A 17 -11.28 -19.85 4.57
C ALA A 17 -12.55 -20.32 5.31
N ALA A 18 -13.73 -19.95 4.78
CA ALA A 18 -15.05 -20.43 5.22
C ALA A 18 -15.18 -21.97 5.26
N ALA A 19 -14.33 -22.68 4.51
CA ALA A 19 -14.29 -24.13 4.48
C ALA A 19 -13.72 -24.75 5.76
N ASP A 20 -12.78 -24.08 6.44
CA ASP A 20 -12.06 -24.62 7.59
C ASP A 20 -12.84 -24.42 8.90
N ILE A 21 -13.70 -23.39 8.95
CA ILE A 21 -14.80 -23.27 9.94
C ILE A 21 -16.12 -23.93 9.49
N SER A 22 -16.13 -24.71 8.41
CA SER A 22 -17.25 -25.60 8.06
C SER A 22 -17.00 -27.01 8.60
N SER A 23 -18.06 -27.72 9.02
CA SER A 23 -17.91 -29.04 9.66
C SER A 23 -19.07 -30.00 9.38
N SER A 24 -18.88 -31.27 9.68
CA SER A 24 -19.92 -32.30 9.57
C SER A 24 -19.75 -33.43 10.58
N GLY A 25 -20.82 -34.16 10.83
CA GLY A 25 -20.83 -35.23 11.82
C GLY A 25 -22.08 -36.11 11.75
N GLN A 26 -22.27 -36.90 12.81
CA GLN A 26 -23.30 -37.93 12.87
C GLN A 26 -23.77 -38.07 14.32
N LEU A 27 -25.01 -37.67 14.61
CA LEU A 27 -25.65 -37.96 15.90
C LEU A 27 -26.18 -39.40 15.93
N THR A 28 -26.14 -40.03 17.09
CA THR A 28 -26.76 -41.33 17.33
C THR A 28 -28.08 -41.19 18.07
N ILE A 29 -29.05 -42.01 17.71
CA ILE A 29 -30.38 -42.10 18.35
C ILE A 29 -30.71 -43.57 18.63
N SER A 30 -31.28 -43.84 19.80
CA SER A 30 -31.98 -45.09 20.09
C SER A 30 -33.27 -44.84 20.85
N ASP A 31 -34.34 -45.49 20.40
CA ASP A 31 -35.67 -45.49 21.01
C ASP A 31 -36.18 -46.94 20.98
N VAL A 32 -37.02 -47.30 21.95
CA VAL A 32 -37.62 -48.63 22.13
C VAL A 32 -39.11 -48.68 21.77
N ASP A 33 -39.79 -47.52 21.79
CA ASP A 33 -41.23 -47.38 21.54
C ASP A 33 -41.54 -46.62 20.23
N SER A 34 -40.65 -45.72 19.79
CA SER A 34 -40.82 -44.88 18.58
C SER A 34 -39.75 -45.15 17.51
N PRO A 35 -39.92 -44.64 16.27
CA PRO A 35 -38.87 -44.70 15.25
C PRO A 35 -37.63 -43.89 15.67
N ALA A 36 -36.47 -44.57 15.73
CA ALA A 36 -35.18 -43.96 16.01
C ALA A 36 -34.67 -43.10 14.83
N THR A 37 -35.32 -41.96 14.61
CA THR A 37 -35.04 -40.98 13.55
C THR A 37 -35.14 -39.54 14.07
N PHE A 38 -34.32 -38.65 13.51
CA PHE A 38 -34.36 -37.22 13.78
C PHE A 38 -35.39 -36.49 12.91
N VAL A 39 -35.91 -35.36 13.40
CA VAL A 39 -36.64 -34.39 12.59
C VAL A 39 -35.63 -33.68 11.69
N ALA A 40 -35.72 -33.91 10.38
CA ALA A 40 -34.74 -33.39 9.43
C ALA A 40 -34.83 -31.86 9.29
N GLN A 41 -33.68 -31.20 9.31
CA GLN A 41 -33.51 -29.77 9.07
C GLN A 41 -32.66 -29.58 7.81
N ALA A 42 -33.14 -28.80 6.84
CA ALA A 42 -32.49 -28.69 5.53
C ALA A 42 -31.55 -27.48 5.38
N ALA A 43 -31.84 -26.39 6.10
CA ALA A 43 -31.08 -25.14 6.08
C ALA A 43 -31.52 -24.25 7.26
N THR A 44 -31.21 -24.67 8.49
CA THR A 44 -31.40 -23.85 9.69
C THR A 44 -30.31 -22.78 9.71
N VAL A 45 -30.69 -21.56 9.32
CA VAL A 45 -29.79 -20.40 9.28
C VAL A 45 -29.40 -20.01 10.71
N GLY A 46 -28.09 -19.96 10.96
CA GLY A 46 -27.48 -19.45 12.19
C GLY A 46 -27.06 -17.99 12.07
N SER A 47 -26.11 -17.59 12.92
CA SER A 47 -25.46 -16.27 12.91
C SER A 47 -24.21 -16.23 12.03
N TYR A 48 -23.48 -17.34 11.93
CA TYR A 48 -22.18 -17.44 11.25
C TYR A 48 -22.15 -18.57 10.20
N GLY A 49 -23.29 -19.23 9.98
CA GLY A 49 -23.42 -20.31 9.01
C GLY A 49 -24.83 -20.85 8.86
N THR A 50 -24.96 -22.01 8.24
CA THR A 50 -26.21 -22.75 8.05
C THR A 50 -26.02 -24.21 8.45
N PHE A 51 -26.90 -24.68 9.34
CA PHE A 51 -26.93 -26.05 9.81
C PHE A 51 -27.98 -26.90 9.07
N ALA A 52 -27.67 -28.16 8.82
CA ALA A 52 -28.61 -29.15 8.33
C ALA A 52 -28.37 -30.51 9.00
N ILE A 53 -29.44 -31.29 9.20
CA ILE A 53 -29.38 -32.66 9.69
C ILE A 53 -30.45 -33.50 9.00
N ASN A 54 -30.09 -34.71 8.55
CA ASN A 54 -31.04 -35.64 7.94
C ASN A 54 -31.69 -36.56 9.00
N ALA A 55 -32.74 -37.28 8.60
CA ALA A 55 -33.49 -38.14 9.54
C ALA A 55 -32.67 -39.31 10.13
N ALA A 56 -31.51 -39.64 9.54
CA ALA A 56 -30.58 -40.63 10.06
C ALA A 56 -29.50 -40.03 10.99
N GLY A 57 -29.52 -38.72 11.23
CA GLY A 57 -28.63 -38.02 12.17
C GLY A 57 -27.32 -37.50 11.59
N ALA A 58 -27.06 -37.71 10.28
CA ALA A 58 -25.90 -37.11 9.63
C ALA A 58 -26.16 -35.60 9.42
N TRP A 59 -25.22 -34.77 9.88
CA TRP A 59 -25.37 -33.32 9.94
C TRP A 59 -24.20 -32.59 9.29
N THR A 60 -24.46 -31.38 8.81
CA THR A 60 -23.49 -30.45 8.21
C THR A 60 -23.71 -29.03 8.73
N TYR A 61 -22.62 -28.32 9.00
CA TYR A 61 -22.58 -26.88 9.23
C TYR A 61 -21.69 -26.26 8.16
N THR A 62 -22.21 -25.28 7.43
CA THR A 62 -21.46 -24.51 6.42
C THR A 62 -21.42 -23.06 6.86
N ALA A 63 -20.24 -22.50 7.07
CA ALA A 63 -20.08 -21.09 7.44
C ALA A 63 -20.53 -20.14 6.30
N SER A 64 -20.94 -18.93 6.66
CA SER A 64 -21.38 -17.91 5.68
C SER A 64 -20.23 -17.24 4.94
N SER A 65 -19.11 -17.07 5.64
CA SER A 65 -17.86 -16.44 5.19
C SER A 65 -16.69 -17.06 5.97
N ALA A 66 -15.46 -16.60 5.73
CA ALA A 66 -14.30 -16.96 6.53
C ALA A 66 -14.39 -16.38 7.97
N HIS A 67 -15.00 -15.19 8.09
CA HIS A 67 -15.29 -14.49 9.35
C HIS A 67 -14.09 -13.80 10.00
N ASP A 68 -13.21 -13.29 9.14
CA ASP A 68 -12.14 -12.31 9.31
C ASP A 68 -12.59 -10.95 9.95
N GLU A 69 -13.85 -10.84 10.41
CA GLU A 69 -14.28 -9.83 11.40
C GLU A 69 -14.23 -10.31 12.86
N PHE A 70 -13.80 -11.55 13.13
CA PHE A 70 -13.76 -12.16 14.46
C PHE A 70 -12.52 -11.72 15.25
N VAL A 71 -12.71 -11.32 16.50
CA VAL A 71 -11.64 -10.77 17.32
C VAL A 71 -10.78 -11.88 17.92
N ALA A 72 -9.47 -11.78 17.71
CA ALA A 72 -8.43 -12.66 18.25
C ALA A 72 -8.68 -13.10 19.70
N GLY A 73 -8.76 -14.42 19.90
CA GLY A 73 -8.94 -15.04 21.21
C GLY A 73 -10.38 -15.07 21.73
N GLN A 74 -11.35 -14.53 21.00
CA GLN A 74 -12.76 -14.55 21.37
C GLN A 74 -13.48 -15.74 20.75
N HIS A 75 -14.47 -16.27 21.47
CA HIS A 75 -15.25 -17.44 21.08
C HIS A 75 -16.64 -17.02 20.57
N TYR A 76 -16.97 -17.47 19.35
CA TYR A 76 -18.20 -17.18 18.62
C TYR A 76 -19.03 -18.47 18.53
N THR A 77 -20.02 -18.59 19.40
CA THR A 77 -20.75 -19.85 19.64
C THR A 77 -22.14 -19.89 19.01
N GLU A 78 -22.46 -20.96 18.30
CA GLU A 78 -23.81 -21.32 17.87
C GLU A 78 -24.27 -22.64 18.54
N ASN A 79 -25.57 -22.79 18.82
CA ASN A 79 -26.13 -24.05 19.31
C ASN A 79 -27.44 -24.35 18.59
N PHE A 80 -27.42 -25.36 17.71
CA PHE A 80 -28.57 -25.81 16.96
C PHE A 80 -29.34 -26.86 17.77
N ASP A 81 -30.60 -26.55 18.08
CA ASP A 81 -31.54 -27.48 18.71
C ASP A 81 -31.93 -28.58 17.70
N VAL A 82 -31.85 -29.84 18.14
CA VAL A 82 -32.10 -31.02 17.31
C VAL A 82 -33.10 -31.92 18.02
N VAL A 83 -34.18 -32.26 17.33
CA VAL A 83 -35.33 -32.98 17.91
C VAL A 83 -35.49 -34.35 17.24
N SER A 84 -35.78 -35.39 18.02
CA SER A 84 -36.15 -36.72 17.53
C SER A 84 -37.65 -36.86 17.26
N ALA A 85 -38.05 -37.92 16.56
CA ALA A 85 -39.44 -38.13 16.13
C ALA A 85 -40.47 -38.30 17.29
N ASP A 86 -40.01 -38.59 18.51
CA ASP A 86 -40.79 -38.63 19.76
C ASP A 86 -40.95 -37.25 20.43
N GLY A 87 -40.16 -36.24 20.01
CA GLY A 87 -40.08 -34.92 20.63
C GLY A 87 -38.97 -34.75 21.67
N THR A 88 -38.04 -35.70 21.81
CA THR A 88 -36.87 -35.52 22.68
C THR A 88 -35.82 -34.61 22.03
N HIS A 89 -35.14 -33.78 22.83
CA HIS A 89 -34.20 -32.76 22.37
C HIS A 89 -32.73 -33.14 22.65
N THR A 90 -31.84 -32.72 21.75
CA THR A 90 -30.37 -32.70 21.87
C THR A 90 -29.84 -31.47 21.12
N SER A 91 -28.53 -31.26 21.04
CA SER A 91 -27.97 -30.18 20.20
C SER A 91 -26.67 -30.54 19.48
N VAL A 92 -26.36 -29.72 18.48
CA VAL A 92 -25.01 -29.56 17.92
C VAL A 92 -24.55 -28.15 18.26
N ALA A 93 -23.45 -28.04 19.00
CA ALA A 93 -22.80 -26.75 19.26
C ALA A 93 -21.61 -26.55 18.31
N ILE A 94 -21.50 -25.34 17.75
CA ILE A 94 -20.33 -24.87 17.01
C ILE A 94 -19.71 -23.76 17.85
N ASP A 95 -18.40 -23.80 18.04
CA ASP A 95 -17.63 -22.86 18.84
C ASP A 95 -16.42 -22.42 18.02
N ILE A 96 -16.45 -21.21 17.47
CA ILE A 96 -15.41 -20.70 16.58
C ILE A 96 -14.50 -19.75 17.37
N LEU A 97 -13.23 -20.11 17.50
CA LEU A 97 -12.20 -19.23 18.06
C LEU A 97 -11.70 -18.27 16.97
N GLY A 98 -11.99 -16.98 17.13
CA GLY A 98 -11.47 -15.90 16.29
C GLY A 98 -9.95 -15.75 16.40
N THR A 99 -9.28 -15.44 15.30
CA THR A 99 -7.83 -15.27 15.21
C THR A 99 -7.47 -13.80 14.93
N ALA A 100 -6.24 -13.56 14.45
CA ALA A 100 -5.74 -12.22 14.20
C ALA A 100 -5.31 -12.17 12.75
N ASP A 101 -6.05 -11.47 11.91
CA ASP A 101 -5.81 -11.43 10.48
C ASP A 101 -4.71 -10.42 10.13
N GLY A 102 -3.81 -10.82 9.23
CA GLY A 102 -2.77 -9.93 8.75
C GLY A 102 -3.30 -8.93 7.71
N PRO A 103 -2.61 -7.80 7.50
CA PRO A 103 -2.97 -6.84 6.48
C PRO A 103 -2.95 -7.47 5.09
N THR A 104 -3.95 -7.15 4.26
CA THR A 104 -4.04 -7.59 2.87
C THR A 104 -2.96 -6.90 2.05
N ALA A 105 -2.10 -7.69 1.40
CA ALA A 105 -1.13 -7.20 0.43
C ALA A 105 -1.77 -6.94 -0.95
N VAL A 106 -1.31 -5.91 -1.64
CA VAL A 106 -1.67 -5.52 -3.02
C VAL A 106 -0.59 -6.01 -3.99
N GLY A 107 -0.97 -6.26 -5.26
CA GLY A 107 -0.10 -6.87 -6.26
C GLY A 107 0.61 -5.85 -7.15
N ASP A 108 1.93 -5.71 -6.99
CA ASP A 108 2.74 -4.71 -7.70
C ASP A 108 3.13 -5.07 -9.14
N THR A 109 3.41 -4.03 -9.92
CA THR A 109 4.10 -4.14 -11.22
C THR A 109 5.44 -3.43 -11.17
N ILE A 110 6.53 -4.20 -11.10
CA ILE A 110 7.89 -3.70 -11.18
C ILE A 110 8.31 -3.57 -12.65
N ILE A 111 8.89 -2.42 -13.02
CA ILE A 111 9.44 -2.13 -14.34
C ILE A 111 10.89 -1.64 -14.19
N THR A 112 11.83 -2.19 -14.96
CA THR A 112 13.26 -1.87 -14.78
C THR A 112 14.07 -1.76 -16.08
N ASN A 113 15.09 -0.88 -16.10
CA ASN A 113 16.12 -0.83 -17.14
C ASN A 113 17.40 -1.63 -16.80
N LEU A 114 17.42 -2.30 -15.64
CA LEU A 114 18.57 -3.11 -15.24
C LEU A 114 18.81 -4.24 -16.26
N ALA A 115 20.03 -4.29 -16.79
CA ALA A 115 20.39 -5.26 -17.83
C ALA A 115 20.20 -6.71 -17.36
N GLY A 116 19.40 -7.49 -18.09
CA GLY A 116 18.99 -8.85 -17.71
C GLY A 116 20.11 -9.78 -17.20
N GLY A 117 19.81 -10.48 -16.11
CA GLY A 117 20.78 -11.17 -15.26
C GLY A 117 21.36 -10.31 -14.13
N SER A 118 20.99 -9.02 -14.07
CA SER A 118 21.19 -8.16 -12.89
C SER A 118 20.10 -8.41 -11.85
N SER A 119 20.39 -8.16 -10.57
CA SER A 119 19.38 -8.22 -9.51
C SER A 119 18.64 -6.89 -9.39
N VAL A 120 17.31 -6.93 -9.46
CA VAL A 120 16.43 -5.82 -9.08
C VAL A 120 16.32 -5.81 -7.56
N ILE A 121 16.47 -4.65 -6.93
CA ILE A 121 16.35 -4.48 -5.48
C ILE A 121 15.28 -3.43 -5.22
N VAL A 122 14.28 -3.78 -4.42
CA VAL A 122 13.16 -2.92 -4.05
C VAL A 122 13.11 -2.84 -2.52
N PRO A 123 13.07 -1.64 -1.91
CA PRO A 123 12.87 -1.49 -0.47
C PRO A 123 11.55 -2.09 -0.01
N GLU A 124 11.46 -2.54 1.23
CA GLU A 124 10.22 -3.13 1.75
C GLU A 124 9.07 -2.10 1.81
N TRP A 125 9.38 -0.83 2.12
CA TRP A 125 8.40 0.27 2.07
C TRP A 125 7.80 0.51 0.68
N ALA A 126 8.52 0.18 -0.40
CA ALA A 126 8.07 0.44 -1.76
C ALA A 126 7.05 -0.61 -2.25
N LEU A 127 7.09 -1.84 -1.71
CA LEU A 127 6.08 -2.86 -1.97
C LEU A 127 4.78 -2.58 -1.20
N ILE A 128 4.88 -2.06 0.02
CA ILE A 128 3.72 -1.75 0.87
C ILE A 128 3.24 -0.28 0.73
N ALA A 129 3.62 0.41 -0.34
CA ALA A 129 3.27 1.81 -0.58
C ALA A 129 1.80 2.01 -0.99
N ASN A 130 1.22 1.00 -1.65
CA ASN A 130 -0.19 0.93 -2.07
C ASN A 130 -1.04 0.08 -1.10
N ASP A 131 -0.43 -0.49 -0.06
CA ASP A 131 -1.08 -1.34 0.95
C ASP A 131 -1.89 -0.53 2.00
N PRO A 132 -2.81 -1.17 2.72
CA PRO A 132 -3.44 -0.59 3.91
C PRO A 132 -2.38 -0.24 4.96
N ALA A 133 -2.52 0.91 5.65
CA ALA A 133 -1.56 1.39 6.66
C ALA A 133 -1.38 0.52 7.93
N SER A 134 -1.96 -0.68 7.97
CA SER A 134 -1.65 -1.76 8.91
C SER A 134 -0.54 -2.71 8.42
N ALA A 135 -0.18 -2.66 7.13
CA ALA A 135 1.06 -3.20 6.61
C ALA A 135 2.23 -2.32 7.11
N ILE A 136 3.06 -2.87 8.00
CA ILE A 136 4.24 -2.17 8.53
C ILE A 136 5.56 -2.81 8.12
N ASP A 137 5.50 -4.03 7.60
CA ASP A 137 6.65 -4.83 7.17
C ASP A 137 6.24 -5.84 6.08
N VAL A 138 7.23 -6.33 5.34
CA VAL A 138 7.08 -7.34 4.30
C VAL A 138 7.45 -8.72 4.85
N SER A 139 6.75 -9.77 4.42
CA SER A 139 7.00 -11.15 4.83
C SER A 139 6.66 -12.12 3.70
N GLY A 140 6.80 -13.44 3.94
CA GLY A 140 6.33 -14.49 3.02
C GLY A 140 7.00 -14.53 1.63
N VAL A 141 8.07 -13.76 1.42
CA VAL A 141 8.69 -13.52 0.12
C VAL A 141 9.15 -14.82 -0.55
N GLY A 142 8.57 -15.16 -1.71
CA GLY A 142 8.75 -16.47 -2.33
C GLY A 142 8.12 -16.63 -3.71
N SER A 143 7.80 -17.88 -4.07
CA SER A 143 7.09 -18.27 -5.32
C SER A 143 7.71 -17.77 -6.64
N ALA A 144 9.02 -17.49 -6.66
CA ALA A 144 9.68 -16.88 -7.81
C ALA A 144 9.55 -17.69 -9.11
N THR A 145 9.21 -17.01 -10.21
CA THR A 145 9.23 -17.52 -11.58
C THR A 145 10.02 -16.54 -12.45
N GLY A 146 10.82 -17.05 -13.40
CA GLY A 146 11.73 -16.23 -14.22
C GLY A 146 13.00 -15.77 -13.50
N GLY A 147 13.19 -16.16 -12.23
CA GLY A 147 14.34 -15.76 -11.42
C GLY A 147 14.35 -16.44 -10.06
N SER A 148 15.13 -15.89 -9.13
CA SER A 148 15.08 -16.23 -7.71
C SER A 148 14.90 -14.97 -6.86
N VAL A 149 13.97 -15.01 -5.91
CA VAL A 149 13.73 -13.92 -4.95
C VAL A 149 14.38 -14.21 -3.59
N SER A 150 14.85 -13.18 -2.91
CA SER A 150 15.36 -13.24 -1.54
C SER A 150 15.08 -11.94 -0.79
N GLN A 151 14.59 -12.03 0.44
CA GLN A 151 14.37 -10.90 1.33
C GLN A 151 15.57 -10.67 2.26
N LEU A 152 15.97 -9.41 2.42
CA LEU A 152 16.82 -8.93 3.51
C LEU A 152 15.92 -8.14 4.47
N ALA A 153 15.32 -8.87 5.41
CA ALA A 153 14.31 -8.33 6.33
C ALA A 153 14.83 -7.15 7.17
N GLY A 154 14.01 -6.11 7.27
CA GLY A 154 14.30 -4.91 8.03
C GLY A 154 13.92 -4.98 9.51
N SER A 155 13.37 -3.86 9.98
CA SER A 155 12.75 -3.65 11.29
C SER A 155 11.55 -2.76 11.02
N GLY A 156 10.41 -3.36 10.66
CA GLY A 156 9.48 -2.70 9.75
C GLY A 156 10.12 -2.55 8.37
N ALA A 157 9.45 -1.78 7.50
CA ALA A 157 9.72 -1.51 6.09
C ALA A 157 11.13 -0.99 5.65
N ASN A 158 12.14 -1.09 6.52
CA ASN A 158 13.54 -0.67 6.34
C ASN A 158 14.45 -1.71 5.65
N GLY A 159 13.95 -2.90 5.29
CA GLY A 159 14.73 -3.91 4.57
C GLY A 159 14.52 -3.83 3.05
N SER A 160 14.76 -4.95 2.35
CA SER A 160 14.59 -5.00 0.89
C SER A 160 14.30 -6.40 0.35
N VAL A 161 13.55 -6.44 -0.75
CA VAL A 161 13.37 -7.63 -1.58
C VAL A 161 14.28 -7.55 -2.79
N THR A 162 15.06 -8.60 -3.03
CA THR A 162 15.94 -8.74 -4.19
C THR A 162 15.39 -9.82 -5.12
N PHE A 163 15.09 -9.46 -6.37
CA PHE A 163 14.76 -10.39 -7.44
C PHE A 163 15.94 -10.52 -8.42
N ALA A 164 16.56 -11.69 -8.47
CA ALA A 164 17.62 -11.99 -9.44
C ALA A 164 17.02 -12.66 -10.69
N ASP A 165 17.00 -11.94 -11.80
CA ASP A 165 16.49 -12.38 -13.11
C ASP A 165 17.31 -13.55 -13.67
N THR A 166 16.62 -14.58 -14.18
CA THR A 166 17.23 -15.68 -14.94
C THR A 166 16.53 -15.87 -16.28
N ALA A 167 17.16 -15.33 -17.33
CA ALA A 167 16.62 -15.22 -18.69
C ALA A 167 15.81 -16.43 -19.20
N PRO A 168 14.71 -16.21 -19.96
CA PRO A 168 14.28 -14.94 -20.58
C PRO A 168 13.77 -13.90 -19.57
N MET A 169 13.99 -12.63 -19.92
CA MET A 169 13.87 -11.45 -19.04
C MET A 169 12.49 -11.29 -18.41
N GLY A 170 12.48 -10.85 -17.15
CA GLY A 170 11.28 -10.65 -16.35
C GLY A 170 10.80 -11.91 -15.62
N GLY A 171 9.75 -11.76 -14.82
CA GLY A 171 9.25 -12.83 -13.97
C GLY A 171 8.16 -12.40 -13.00
N THR A 172 7.98 -13.19 -11.95
CA THR A 172 7.06 -12.88 -10.83
C THR A 172 7.63 -13.40 -9.52
N PHE A 173 7.15 -12.85 -8.40
CA PHE A 173 7.29 -13.44 -7.06
C PHE A 173 6.04 -13.13 -6.23
N THR A 174 5.94 -13.65 -5.00
CA THR A 174 4.87 -13.31 -4.06
C THR A 174 5.42 -12.78 -2.75
N TYR A 175 4.69 -11.90 -2.06
CA TYR A 175 4.96 -11.50 -0.68
C TYR A 175 3.64 -11.46 0.13
N THR A 176 3.75 -11.41 1.45
CA THR A 176 2.64 -11.18 2.40
C THR A 176 2.94 -9.94 3.22
N ALA A 177 2.00 -9.00 3.35
CA ALA A 177 2.13 -7.90 4.29
C ALA A 177 1.95 -8.40 5.73
N THR A 178 2.55 -7.73 6.70
CA THR A 178 2.37 -8.04 8.14
C THR A 178 2.26 -6.78 9.00
N ASP A 179 1.48 -6.87 10.08
CA ASP A 179 1.38 -5.86 11.15
C ASP A 179 2.42 -6.12 12.28
N GLY A 180 3.31 -7.09 12.10
CA GLY A 180 4.25 -7.57 13.11
C GLY A 180 3.68 -8.60 14.10
N THR A 181 2.39 -8.95 14.00
CA THR A 181 1.74 -10.00 14.79
C THR A 181 1.20 -11.14 13.91
N SER A 182 0.61 -10.80 12.77
CA SER A 182 0.07 -11.72 11.75
C SER A 182 0.44 -11.27 10.34
N ALA A 183 0.43 -12.20 9.39
CA ALA A 183 0.70 -11.94 7.97
C ALA A 183 -0.53 -12.32 7.13
N GLY A 184 -0.91 -11.46 6.19
CA GLY A 184 -2.12 -11.65 5.37
C GLY A 184 -1.92 -12.57 4.17
N ALA A 185 -2.93 -12.63 3.31
CA ALA A 185 -2.88 -13.39 2.06
C ALA A 185 -1.74 -12.93 1.12
N PRO A 186 -1.12 -13.84 0.34
CA PRO A 186 0.01 -13.50 -0.53
C PRO A 186 -0.41 -12.76 -1.79
N ALA A 187 0.14 -11.57 -2.00
CA ALA A 187 0.05 -10.83 -3.25
C ALA A 187 1.02 -11.36 -4.31
N LEU A 188 0.71 -11.09 -5.58
CA LEU A 188 1.57 -11.38 -6.73
C LEU A 188 2.25 -10.11 -7.21
N VAL A 189 3.58 -10.10 -7.22
CA VAL A 189 4.38 -9.06 -7.85
C VAL A 189 4.84 -9.54 -9.22
N THR A 190 4.68 -8.70 -10.24
CA THR A 190 5.23 -8.93 -11.57
C THR A 190 6.50 -8.10 -11.77
N VAL A 191 7.46 -8.64 -12.54
CA VAL A 191 8.73 -7.97 -12.84
C VAL A 191 8.92 -7.97 -14.36
N SER A 192 9.06 -6.78 -14.94
CA SER A 192 9.26 -6.58 -16.38
C SER A 192 10.49 -5.71 -16.64
N GLN A 193 11.12 -5.89 -17.80
CA GLN A 193 12.23 -5.04 -18.25
C GLN A 193 11.76 -4.12 -19.38
N ASP A 194 11.97 -2.81 -19.22
CA ASP A 194 12.01 -1.88 -20.34
C ASP A 194 13.47 -1.47 -20.59
N SER A 195 13.92 -1.68 -21.83
CA SER A 195 15.31 -1.47 -22.23
C SER A 195 15.52 -0.18 -23.04
N VAL A 196 14.52 0.71 -23.09
CA VAL A 196 14.68 2.07 -23.62
C VAL A 196 15.19 3.03 -22.52
N GLY A 197 15.61 4.24 -22.91
CA GLY A 197 16.17 5.25 -21.97
C GLY A 197 15.13 5.94 -21.07
N THR A 198 13.89 5.46 -21.08
CA THR A 198 12.74 6.02 -20.37
C THR A 198 11.93 4.85 -19.82
N LEU A 199 11.80 4.75 -18.50
CA LEU A 199 10.85 3.84 -17.86
C LEU A 199 9.48 4.51 -17.86
N ASP A 200 8.45 3.80 -18.31
CA ASP A 200 7.08 4.27 -18.42
C ASP A 200 6.15 3.21 -17.79
N GLY A 201 5.50 3.56 -16.67
CA GLY A 201 4.48 2.72 -16.02
C GLY A 201 3.14 2.71 -16.76
N THR A 202 2.89 3.76 -17.54
CA THR A 202 1.65 4.03 -18.28
C THR A 202 0.41 4.29 -17.42
N SER A 203 -0.08 3.31 -16.63
CA SER A 203 -1.25 3.47 -15.75
C SER A 203 -1.47 2.30 -14.79
N GLY A 204 -1.95 2.62 -13.59
CA GLY A 204 -2.03 1.72 -12.43
C GLY A 204 -0.73 1.77 -11.62
N ASP A 205 -0.85 1.50 -10.33
CA ASP A 205 0.22 1.68 -9.33
C ASP A 205 1.44 0.79 -9.64
N ASN A 206 2.61 1.39 -9.89
CA ASN A 206 3.81 0.72 -10.41
C ASN A 206 5.08 1.05 -9.60
N ILE A 207 6.08 0.18 -9.67
CA ILE A 207 7.41 0.37 -9.05
C ILE A 207 8.47 0.42 -10.15
N LEU A 208 8.95 1.61 -10.47
CA LEU A 208 9.97 1.85 -11.49
C LEU A 208 11.37 1.80 -10.87
N VAL A 209 12.23 0.92 -11.36
CA VAL A 209 13.57 0.69 -10.79
C VAL A 209 14.65 0.94 -11.84
N SER A 210 15.35 2.06 -11.73
CA SER A 210 16.45 2.43 -12.62
C SER A 210 17.82 1.94 -12.11
N SER A 211 18.79 1.92 -13.02
CA SER A 211 20.17 1.47 -12.79
C SER A 211 21.11 2.61 -12.39
N ASN A 212 22.39 2.30 -12.18
CA ASN A 212 23.43 3.28 -11.80
C ASN A 212 23.90 4.16 -12.99
N GLY A 213 22.96 4.70 -13.77
CA GLY A 213 23.21 5.69 -14.81
C GLY A 213 21.90 6.37 -15.20
N GLY A 214 21.95 7.70 -15.30
CA GLY A 214 20.76 8.56 -15.38
C GLY A 214 19.76 8.18 -16.47
N ALA A 215 18.52 7.99 -16.07
CA ALA A 215 17.38 7.64 -16.89
C ALA A 215 16.26 8.69 -16.81
N THR A 216 15.24 8.55 -17.64
CA THR A 216 13.94 9.16 -17.41
C THR A 216 13.02 8.13 -16.76
N LEU A 217 12.30 8.50 -15.71
CA LEU A 217 11.29 7.66 -15.04
C LEU A 217 9.95 8.40 -15.14
N VAL A 218 8.91 7.71 -15.61
CA VAL A 218 7.56 8.24 -15.81
C VAL A 218 6.60 7.24 -15.18
N GLY A 219 5.94 7.60 -14.08
CA GLY A 219 4.93 6.73 -13.47
C GLY A 219 3.74 6.57 -14.41
N GLY A 220 2.94 7.64 -14.54
CA GLY A 220 1.85 7.73 -15.50
C GLY A 220 0.56 8.15 -14.82
N ALA A 221 -0.38 7.23 -14.67
CA ALA A 221 -1.64 7.48 -13.98
C ALA A 221 -1.93 6.35 -12.97
N GLY A 222 -1.44 6.51 -11.75
CA GLY A 222 -1.43 5.54 -10.66
C GLY A 222 -0.81 6.18 -9.42
N ASN A 223 -0.61 5.40 -8.35
CA ASN A 223 0.24 5.79 -7.23
C ASN A 223 1.61 5.12 -7.41
N ASP A 224 2.56 5.82 -8.01
CA ASP A 224 3.80 5.19 -8.51
C ASP A 224 5.01 5.40 -7.59
N VAL A 225 5.87 4.39 -7.47
CA VAL A 225 7.14 4.45 -6.74
C VAL A 225 8.32 4.48 -7.73
N LEU A 226 9.04 5.60 -7.79
CA LEU A 226 10.11 5.85 -8.75
C LEU A 226 11.47 5.81 -8.03
N LEU A 227 12.20 4.71 -8.22
CA LEU A 227 13.54 4.46 -7.67
C LEU A 227 14.62 4.78 -8.72
N GLY A 228 15.19 5.99 -8.72
CA GLY A 228 16.19 6.41 -9.71
C GLY A 228 17.55 5.71 -9.58
N GLY A 229 17.91 5.26 -8.38
CA GLY A 229 19.14 4.50 -8.14
C GLY A 229 20.37 5.38 -8.01
N SER A 230 21.01 5.77 -9.12
CA SER A 230 22.19 6.65 -9.11
C SER A 230 22.54 7.18 -10.51
N GLY A 231 22.51 8.50 -10.72
CA GLY A 231 22.95 9.05 -11.99
C GLY A 231 22.75 10.54 -12.15
N ASN A 232 21.83 10.87 -13.05
CA ASN A 232 21.35 12.21 -13.37
C ASN A 232 19.94 11.98 -13.91
N ASP A 233 19.05 11.61 -12.99
CA ASP A 233 17.75 11.02 -13.27
C ASP A 233 16.67 12.10 -13.43
N THR A 234 15.65 11.78 -14.22
CA THR A 234 14.58 12.70 -14.62
C THR A 234 13.22 12.07 -14.35
N TYR A 235 12.59 12.47 -13.25
CA TYR A 235 11.28 11.99 -12.80
C TYR A 235 10.18 12.86 -13.44
N GLN A 236 9.39 12.32 -14.38
CA GLN A 236 8.36 13.05 -15.10
C GLN A 236 6.97 12.81 -14.51
N PHE A 237 6.21 13.90 -14.31
CA PHE A 237 4.82 13.87 -13.85
C PHE A 237 4.00 14.89 -14.63
N GLY A 238 2.77 14.56 -14.98
CA GLY A 238 1.73 15.49 -15.39
C GLY A 238 1.10 16.20 -14.18
N LEU A 239 -0.22 16.41 -14.27
CA LEU A 239 -1.01 17.19 -13.31
C LEU A 239 -2.20 16.40 -12.75
N ALA A 240 -2.31 15.11 -13.05
CA ALA A 240 -3.39 14.23 -12.63
C ALA A 240 -2.94 12.77 -12.67
N ASP A 241 -1.75 12.52 -12.11
CA ASP A 241 -1.00 11.27 -12.24
C ASP A 241 -1.40 10.37 -11.06
N GLY A 242 -0.98 10.69 -9.84
CA GLY A 242 -1.66 10.25 -8.61
C GLY A 242 -0.97 10.73 -7.34
N THR A 243 -0.77 9.81 -6.39
CA THR A 243 0.05 10.05 -5.18
C THR A 243 1.34 9.24 -5.32
N ASP A 244 2.39 9.91 -5.77
CA ASP A 244 3.63 9.29 -6.24
C ASP A 244 4.76 9.45 -5.22
N ILE A 245 5.67 8.49 -5.16
CA ILE A 245 6.85 8.50 -4.28
C ILE A 245 8.13 8.42 -5.11
N ILE A 246 9.00 9.42 -5.02
CA ILE A 246 10.38 9.35 -5.50
C ILE A 246 11.26 8.91 -4.35
N ALA A 247 12.15 7.94 -4.57
CA ALA A 247 13.29 7.73 -3.69
C ALA A 247 14.59 7.72 -4.50
N ASP A 248 15.42 8.74 -4.25
CA ASP A 248 16.77 8.82 -4.76
C ASP A 248 17.76 8.30 -3.71
N ALA A 249 18.58 7.32 -4.08
CA ALA A 249 19.57 6.70 -3.21
C ALA A 249 21.01 7.03 -3.62
N GLY A 250 21.19 7.96 -4.55
CA GLY A 250 22.39 8.04 -5.36
C GLY A 250 23.35 9.17 -5.04
N SER A 251 24.08 9.56 -6.07
CA SER A 251 24.88 10.78 -6.12
C SER A 251 24.80 11.32 -7.54
N GLY A 252 24.14 12.47 -7.72
CA GLY A 252 23.79 12.93 -9.06
C GLY A 252 23.65 14.44 -9.21
N GLY A 253 22.52 14.81 -9.77
CA GLY A 253 22.18 16.15 -10.25
C GLY A 253 20.82 16.04 -10.89
N ASP A 254 19.85 15.70 -10.05
CA ASP A 254 18.63 14.99 -10.42
C ASP A 254 17.45 15.95 -10.54
N SER A 255 16.41 15.55 -11.26
CA SER A 255 15.35 16.49 -11.65
C SER A 255 13.96 15.90 -11.68
N ILE A 256 13.01 16.62 -11.09
CA ILE A 256 11.58 16.46 -11.42
C ILE A 256 11.27 17.31 -12.64
N GLN A 257 10.51 16.75 -13.59
CA GLN A 257 10.02 17.45 -14.76
C GLN A 257 8.48 17.41 -14.80
N ILE A 258 7.85 18.52 -14.42
CA ILE A 258 6.40 18.68 -14.46
C ILE A 258 5.95 19.00 -15.90
N ILE A 259 5.25 18.05 -16.51
CA ILE A 259 4.68 18.11 -17.85
C ILE A 259 3.42 18.97 -17.84
N THR A 260 3.60 20.22 -18.22
CA THR A 260 2.53 21.20 -18.43
C THR A 260 2.27 21.44 -19.92
N THR A 261 1.03 21.75 -20.28
CA THR A 261 0.70 22.27 -21.62
C THR A 261 0.81 23.80 -21.63
N ALA A 262 1.42 24.35 -22.68
CA ALA A 262 1.72 25.78 -22.71
C ALA A 262 0.53 26.64 -23.22
N PRO A 263 0.31 27.87 -22.70
CA PRO A 263 1.04 28.52 -21.61
C PRO A 263 0.14 28.85 -20.41
N VAL A 264 0.57 28.41 -19.23
CA VAL A 264 0.60 29.29 -18.05
C VAL A 264 1.81 28.91 -17.21
N ASP A 265 2.36 29.92 -16.52
CA ASP A 265 3.44 29.78 -15.55
C ASP A 265 2.94 29.15 -14.23
N SER A 266 3.83 29.06 -13.23
CA SER A 266 3.53 28.47 -11.92
C SER A 266 2.39 29.16 -11.16
N THR A 267 1.95 30.37 -11.53
CA THR A 267 0.84 31.06 -10.86
C THR A 267 -0.56 30.53 -11.23
N ALA A 268 -0.68 29.71 -12.29
CA ALA A 268 -1.95 29.05 -12.62
C ALA A 268 -2.04 27.60 -12.12
N ILE A 269 -0.95 27.04 -11.60
CA ILE A 269 -1.01 25.81 -10.81
C ILE A 269 -1.46 26.23 -9.40
N GLY A 270 -2.77 26.52 -9.26
CA GLY A 270 -3.38 27.01 -8.01
C GLY A 270 -3.38 26.01 -6.85
N THR A 271 -2.68 24.89 -6.99
CA THR A 271 -2.42 23.86 -5.99
C THR A 271 -0.91 23.59 -5.81
N LEU A 272 -0.02 24.40 -6.42
CA LEU A 272 1.43 24.22 -6.28
C LEU A 272 1.88 24.56 -4.86
N ASN A 273 1.97 23.53 -4.03
CA ASN A 273 2.44 23.62 -2.64
C ASN A 273 3.70 22.75 -2.45
N PHE A 274 4.59 23.21 -1.57
CA PHE A 274 5.80 22.50 -1.13
C PHE A 274 5.77 22.38 0.39
N GLU A 275 5.40 21.21 0.89
CA GLU A 275 5.33 20.92 2.31
C GLU A 275 6.42 19.93 2.72
N ARG A 276 7.16 20.25 3.80
CA ARG A 276 8.08 19.29 4.41
C ARG A 276 7.31 18.45 5.42
N VAL A 277 7.18 17.15 5.14
CA VAL A 277 6.61 16.17 6.06
C VAL A 277 7.75 15.32 6.62
N SER A 278 8.08 15.47 7.90
CA SER A 278 9.20 14.77 8.55
C SER A 278 10.56 14.92 7.85
N ASN A 279 11.00 13.93 7.06
CA ASN A 279 12.22 13.96 6.25
C ASN A 279 11.94 14.19 4.76
N ASP A 280 10.68 14.08 4.35
CA ASP A 280 10.22 14.06 2.98
C ASP A 280 9.85 15.47 2.49
N LEU A 281 9.89 15.67 1.18
CA LEU A 281 9.31 16.85 0.52
C LEU A 281 8.07 16.43 -0.27
N VAL A 282 6.91 16.85 0.19
CA VAL A 282 5.63 16.65 -0.50
C VAL A 282 5.37 17.85 -1.40
N ILE A 283 5.09 17.58 -2.68
CA ILE A 283 4.84 18.57 -3.72
C ILE A 283 3.44 18.31 -4.28
N ASN A 284 2.48 19.16 -3.95
CA ASN A 284 1.17 19.14 -4.61
C ASN A 284 1.28 19.90 -5.93
N VAL A 285 0.75 19.34 -7.02
CA VAL A 285 0.87 19.92 -8.38
C VAL A 285 -0.28 19.47 -9.28
N GLY A 286 -1.25 20.36 -9.50
CA GLY A 286 -2.53 19.98 -10.15
C GLY A 286 -3.39 19.17 -9.18
N SER A 287 -3.67 17.91 -9.50
CA SER A 287 -4.16 16.90 -8.54
C SER A 287 -3.17 15.74 -8.35
N THR A 288 -1.92 15.89 -8.80
CA THR A 288 -0.81 15.00 -8.43
C THR A 288 -0.23 15.44 -7.09
N GLU A 289 0.15 14.49 -6.24
CA GLU A 289 0.98 14.69 -5.05
C GLU A 289 2.27 13.88 -5.20
N ILE A 290 3.43 14.54 -5.19
CA ILE A 290 4.73 13.90 -5.36
C ILE A 290 5.49 13.98 -4.03
N THR A 291 5.73 12.84 -3.39
CA THR A 291 6.54 12.73 -2.18
C THR A 291 7.97 12.36 -2.55
N ILE A 292 8.92 13.28 -2.39
CA ILE A 292 10.34 12.95 -2.44
C ILE A 292 10.76 12.41 -1.07
N HIS A 293 10.88 11.09 -0.98
CA HIS A 293 11.19 10.38 0.24
C HIS A 293 12.60 10.72 0.74
N ASP A 294 12.73 10.99 2.04
CA ASP A 294 13.99 11.27 2.75
C ASP A 294 14.82 12.47 2.20
N GLN A 295 14.26 13.32 1.33
CA GLN A 295 14.87 14.51 0.68
C GLN A 295 15.67 15.44 1.62
N TYR A 296 15.37 15.45 2.91
CA TYR A 296 16.04 16.28 3.92
C TYR A 296 17.06 15.54 4.80
N VAL A 297 17.41 14.29 4.48
CA VAL A 297 18.45 13.48 5.13
C VAL A 297 19.28 12.74 4.07
N GLY A 298 20.21 11.88 4.49
CA GLY A 298 20.99 11.04 3.57
C GLY A 298 21.93 11.83 2.63
N SER A 299 21.97 11.43 1.36
CA SER A 299 22.78 12.03 0.30
C SER A 299 22.21 11.91 -1.12
N GLY A 300 21.12 11.17 -1.30
CA GLY A 300 20.29 11.24 -2.51
C GLY A 300 19.20 12.28 -2.28
N ASN A 301 19.08 13.24 -3.19
CA ASN A 301 18.11 14.32 -3.11
C ASN A 301 17.86 14.85 -4.53
N VAL A 302 16.68 15.39 -4.82
CA VAL A 302 16.42 15.99 -6.14
C VAL A 302 16.95 17.44 -6.18
N GLU A 303 17.93 17.73 -7.04
CA GLU A 303 18.53 19.07 -7.22
C GLU A 303 17.65 20.09 -7.96
N SER A 304 16.62 19.69 -8.71
CA SER A 304 15.83 20.65 -9.48
C SER A 304 14.40 20.21 -9.80
N ILE A 305 13.52 21.19 -9.97
CA ILE A 305 12.15 20.98 -10.43
C ILE A 305 11.91 21.89 -11.63
N GLN A 306 11.64 21.28 -12.78
CA GLN A 306 11.57 21.93 -14.07
C GLN A 306 10.16 21.78 -14.64
N PHE A 307 9.54 22.87 -15.05
CA PHE A 307 8.26 22.83 -15.76
C PHE A 307 8.55 22.81 -17.26
N THR A 308 7.92 21.91 -18.03
CA THR A 308 8.14 21.79 -19.48
C THR A 308 7.82 23.07 -20.27
N ASN A 309 7.05 24.00 -19.68
CA ASN A 309 6.80 25.34 -20.20
C ASN A 309 8.01 26.29 -20.14
N GLY A 310 9.12 25.90 -19.48
CA GLY A 310 10.34 26.69 -19.32
C GLY A 310 10.57 27.27 -17.91
N GLY A 311 9.71 26.98 -16.93
CA GLY A 311 9.95 27.32 -15.53
C GLY A 311 11.02 26.42 -14.87
N THR A 312 11.78 26.94 -13.91
CA THR A 312 12.72 26.12 -13.11
C THR A 312 12.82 26.63 -11.68
N VAL A 313 12.52 25.75 -10.72
CA VAL A 313 12.83 25.91 -9.30
C VAL A 313 14.12 25.13 -9.04
N TYR A 314 15.20 25.86 -8.74
CA TYR A 314 16.51 25.27 -8.48
C TYR A 314 16.63 24.84 -7.02
N GLY A 315 17.21 23.66 -6.77
CA GLY A 315 17.32 23.03 -5.46
C GLY A 315 18.13 23.78 -4.42
N TYR A 316 18.83 24.87 -4.76
CA TYR A 316 19.35 25.79 -3.72
C TYR A 316 18.22 26.42 -2.88
N ALA A 317 16.98 26.43 -3.40
CA ALA A 317 15.76 26.78 -2.68
C ALA A 317 15.04 25.57 -2.05
N LEU A 318 15.68 24.40 -1.97
CA LEU A 318 15.18 23.20 -1.26
C LEU A 318 16.23 22.68 -0.26
N SER A 319 17.52 22.83 -0.56
CA SER A 319 18.66 22.77 0.37
C SER A 319 19.68 23.84 -0.07
N THR A 320 20.02 24.85 0.72
CA THR A 320 20.50 24.71 2.10
C THR A 320 20.09 25.86 3.04
N SER A 321 19.84 25.52 4.31
CA SER A 321 19.82 26.41 5.49
C SER A 321 18.69 27.44 5.63
N ALA A 322 18.03 27.86 4.55
CA ALA A 322 16.79 28.62 4.57
C ALA A 322 15.99 28.25 3.30
N TYR A 323 14.67 28.35 3.24
CA TYR A 323 13.78 29.19 4.05
C TYR A 323 12.35 28.55 4.04
N ARG A 324 11.41 29.36 3.57
CA ARG A 324 9.95 29.42 3.55
C ARG A 324 9.75 30.38 2.33
N LEU A 325 8.77 30.33 1.42
CA LEU A 325 8.79 30.83 0.00
C LEU A 325 7.70 31.93 -0.37
N GLN A 326 7.97 33.25 -0.56
CA GLN A 326 7.13 34.23 -1.33
C GLN A 326 7.80 35.61 -1.61
N THR A 327 7.42 36.34 -2.70
CA THR A 327 8.11 37.59 -3.16
C THR A 327 7.32 38.91 -3.26
N SER A 328 5.97 38.94 -3.44
CA SER A 328 5.20 40.20 -3.42
C SER A 328 3.88 40.17 -2.63
N LEU A 329 3.78 41.01 -1.56
CA LEU A 329 2.66 41.18 -0.64
C LEU A 329 1.33 41.40 -1.36
N SER A 330 0.55 40.36 -1.51
CA SER A 330 -0.76 40.28 -0.86
C SER A 330 -1.46 38.96 -1.18
N GLY A 331 -1.03 37.88 -0.51
CA GLY A 331 -2.02 36.97 0.06
C GLY A 331 -3.11 37.76 0.82
N GLY A 332 -4.33 37.27 0.99
CA GLY A 332 -4.70 35.87 0.95
C GLY A 332 -6.04 35.55 0.28
N GLY A 333 -6.69 34.44 0.61
CA GLY A 333 -6.50 33.60 1.81
C GLY A 333 -6.14 32.14 1.54
N THR A 334 -4.86 31.87 1.27
CA THR A 334 -4.20 30.56 1.24
C THR A 334 -2.80 30.68 1.84
N ASP A 335 -2.07 29.58 2.00
CA ASP A 335 -0.74 29.54 2.58
C ASP A 335 0.29 29.25 1.45
N ASP A 336 0.93 30.28 0.87
CA ASP A 336 1.54 30.22 -0.49
C ASP A 336 3.10 30.12 -0.56
N VAL A 337 3.66 29.66 -1.70
CA VAL A 337 5.06 29.20 -1.92
C VAL A 337 5.80 29.75 -3.21
N ILE A 338 6.68 30.78 -3.16
CA ILE A 338 7.51 31.45 -4.25
C ILE A 338 8.98 31.92 -3.84
N ALA A 339 10.02 31.97 -4.70
CA ALA A 339 11.45 32.32 -4.33
C ALA A 339 12.05 33.62 -4.95
N SER A 340 13.16 34.14 -4.39
CA SER A 340 14.16 35.00 -5.08
C SER A 340 15.52 34.30 -5.32
N THR A 341 16.62 35.03 -5.53
CA THR A 341 17.87 34.49 -6.11
C THR A 341 19.14 34.87 -5.31
N SER A 342 20.33 34.47 -5.76
CA SER A 342 21.62 34.85 -5.14
C SER A 342 22.09 36.29 -5.45
N ALA A 343 21.18 37.18 -5.86
CA ALA A 343 21.38 38.62 -5.97
C ALA A 343 20.28 39.37 -5.18
N GLY A 344 20.65 40.47 -4.52
CA GLY A 344 19.78 41.16 -3.56
C GLY A 344 18.52 41.77 -4.17
N GLN A 345 17.36 41.41 -3.60
CA GLN A 345 16.01 41.71 -4.10
C GLN A 345 15.10 42.24 -2.98
N ALA A 346 13.78 42.01 -3.07
CA ALA A 346 12.82 42.28 -2.01
C ALA A 346 11.71 41.22 -2.03
N LEU A 347 11.23 40.82 -0.84
CA LEU A 347 10.32 39.68 -0.62
C LEU A 347 9.25 40.03 0.42
N THR A 348 8.01 39.61 0.21
CA THR A 348 6.84 40.40 0.61
C THR A 348 5.65 39.41 0.37
N GLY A 349 4.82 39.03 1.37
CA GLY A 349 3.94 37.82 1.33
C GLY A 349 2.40 38.00 1.36
N GLY A 350 1.74 37.98 2.53
CA GLY A 350 0.28 38.27 2.59
C GLY A 350 -0.50 37.92 3.87
N ASN A 351 -1.82 38.07 3.80
CA ASN A 351 -2.74 37.33 4.69
C ASN A 351 -2.81 35.86 4.26
N GLY A 352 -3.07 34.95 5.20
CA GLY A 352 -2.71 33.54 5.01
C GLY A 352 -1.29 33.29 5.52
N ASN A 353 -0.86 32.03 5.63
CA ASN A 353 0.45 31.71 6.22
C ASN A 353 1.51 31.57 5.14
N ASP A 354 1.86 32.68 4.53
CA ASP A 354 2.93 32.73 3.53
C ASP A 354 4.32 32.51 4.15
N LEU A 355 5.30 32.56 3.26
CA LEU A 355 6.54 31.82 3.20
C LEU A 355 7.47 32.93 2.50
N LEU A 356 8.82 33.11 2.65
CA LEU A 356 9.65 34.22 2.00
C LEU A 356 11.18 33.95 1.58
N PHE A 357 11.59 33.11 0.58
CA PHE A 357 13.04 32.73 0.36
C PHE A 357 13.89 33.83 -0.30
N GLY A 358 14.72 34.55 0.46
CA GLY A 358 15.67 35.55 -0.08
C GLY A 358 16.81 34.99 -0.95
N ASN A 359 17.32 33.80 -0.63
CA ASN A 359 18.48 33.14 -1.23
C ASN A 359 19.84 33.88 -1.07
N GLY A 360 20.10 35.07 -1.63
CA GLY A 360 21.36 35.76 -1.35
C GLY A 360 21.65 37.08 -2.07
N GLY A 361 22.80 37.68 -1.75
CA GLY A 361 23.10 39.08 -2.09
C GLY A 361 22.47 40.06 -1.11
N ASP A 362 22.61 41.36 -1.35
CA ASP A 362 22.17 42.41 -0.41
C ASP A 362 20.66 42.69 -0.55
N ASP A 363 19.82 41.82 0.03
CA ASP A 363 18.36 41.97 0.04
C ASP A 363 17.90 43.29 0.70
N SER A 364 17.08 44.04 -0.05
CA SER A 364 16.67 45.40 0.29
C SER A 364 15.43 45.49 1.19
N THR A 365 14.54 44.49 1.19
CA THR A 365 13.36 44.41 2.09
C THR A 365 12.80 42.99 2.15
N ILE A 366 12.53 42.45 3.35
CA ILE A 366 11.75 41.21 3.53
C ILE A 366 10.58 41.50 4.50
N ASN A 367 9.32 41.17 4.14
CA ASN A 367 8.14 41.83 4.72
C ASN A 367 6.88 40.96 4.95
N GLY A 368 7.04 39.69 5.34
CA GLY A 368 5.98 38.93 6.03
C GLY A 368 4.59 38.93 5.37
N GLY A 369 3.62 39.57 6.02
CA GLY A 369 2.19 39.42 5.73
C GLY A 369 1.28 40.46 6.40
N ALA A 370 -0.02 40.17 6.48
CA ALA A 370 -1.04 40.98 7.16
C ALA A 370 -2.05 40.12 7.95
#